data_AF-A0A9Q6S8F4-F1
#
_entry.id   AF-A0A9Q6S8F4-F1
#
_cell.length_a   1.000
_cell.length_b   1.000
_cell.length_c   1.000
_cell.angle_alpha   90.00
_cell.angle_beta   90.00
_cell.angle_gamma   90.00
#
_symmetry.space_group_name_H-M   'P 1'
#
loop_
_entity.id
_entity.type
_entity.pdbx_description
1 polymer ?
#
loop_
_entity_poly.entity_id
_entity_poly.type
_entity_poly.pdbx_seq_one_letter_code
_entity_poly.pdbx_strand_id
1 'polypeptide(L)'
;MDQLASVYCQEARSALDKGLSLTAEDFARAKSRMIRTLSSSDPVVSTMGILVDSDVIKGLPYWLDCIERDPDGAIHAAHNESLPWRESFYEYLTADWMSVPRSEHVKYVAGPYVDLDRYLISLSVPILVDDDFLGVVVADIRLDDFERMLAPLLSKANFDCAVLNADNRVLVSNSASFPVGELVDSTKLTSIPCSDVGWYVAAI
;
A
#
# COMPACT_ATOMS: atom_id res chain seq x y z
N MET A 1 10.38 1.78 -1.16
CA MET A 1 9.34 2.61 -1.80
C MET A 1 9.74 4.08 -1.90
N ASP A 2 10.36 4.70 -0.88
CA ASP A 2 10.79 6.11 -0.96
C ASP A 2 11.65 6.46 -2.17
N GLN A 3 12.63 5.61 -2.48
CA GLN A 3 13.45 5.78 -3.67
C GLN A 3 12.63 5.73 -4.96
N LEU A 4 11.59 4.89 -5.00
CA LEU A 4 10.69 4.80 -6.16
C LEU A 4 9.81 6.04 -6.27
N ALA A 5 9.24 6.53 -5.16
CA ALA A 5 8.49 7.79 -5.14
C ALA A 5 9.37 8.96 -5.61
N SER A 6 10.62 9.04 -5.15
CA SER A 6 11.59 10.05 -5.60
C SER A 6 11.89 9.97 -7.10
N VAL A 7 11.87 8.77 -7.70
CA VAL A 7 12.03 8.63 -9.17
C VAL A 7 10.82 9.24 -9.88
N TYR A 8 9.60 8.94 -9.43
CA TYR A 8 8.40 9.53 -10.02
C TYR A 8 8.37 11.07 -9.85
N CYS A 9 8.80 11.59 -8.70
CA CYS A 9 8.98 13.04 -8.50
C CYS A 9 9.94 13.65 -9.52
N GLN A 10 11.05 12.97 -9.83
CA GLN A 10 12.05 13.45 -10.80
C GLN A 10 11.51 13.45 -12.23
N GLU A 11 10.79 12.40 -12.64
CA GLU A 11 10.16 12.35 -13.96
C GLU A 11 9.11 13.46 -14.12
N ALA A 12 8.26 13.67 -13.09
CA ALA A 12 7.27 14.74 -13.10
C ALA A 12 7.91 16.14 -13.14
N ARG A 13 8.92 16.40 -12.29
CA ARG A 13 9.65 17.67 -12.27
C ARG A 13 10.31 17.98 -13.62
N SER A 14 10.87 16.98 -14.29
CA SER A 14 11.49 17.14 -15.63
C SER A 14 10.51 17.65 -16.71
N ALA A 15 9.21 17.36 -16.58
CA ALA A 15 8.17 17.88 -17.46
C ALA A 15 7.71 19.28 -17.03
N LEU A 16 7.50 19.48 -15.72
CA LEU A 16 7.06 20.75 -15.14
C LEU A 16 8.08 21.87 -15.34
N ASP A 17 9.37 21.60 -15.17
CA ASP A 17 10.46 22.56 -15.41
C ASP A 17 10.51 23.07 -16.86
N LYS A 18 9.93 22.31 -17.80
CA LYS A 18 9.80 22.70 -19.22
C LYS A 18 8.49 23.43 -19.53
N GLY A 19 7.66 23.68 -18.52
CA GLY A 19 6.33 24.27 -18.67
C GLY A 19 5.32 23.35 -19.36
N LEU A 20 5.57 22.04 -19.37
CA LEU A 20 4.67 21.05 -19.98
C LEU A 20 3.63 20.59 -18.95
N SER A 21 2.45 20.21 -19.44
CA SER A 21 1.47 19.49 -18.61
C SER A 21 1.90 18.03 -18.43
N LEU A 22 1.69 17.47 -17.25
CA LEU A 22 2.00 16.07 -16.96
C LEU A 22 1.11 15.12 -17.76
N THR A 23 1.72 14.04 -18.24
CA THR A 23 1.07 13.02 -19.05
C THR A 23 1.31 11.62 -18.46
N ALA A 24 0.50 10.65 -18.87
CA ALA A 24 0.71 9.24 -18.52
C ALA A 24 2.11 8.74 -18.95
N GLU A 25 2.68 9.29 -20.03
CA GLU A 25 4.01 8.91 -20.50
C GLU A 25 5.13 9.32 -19.53
N ASP A 26 4.98 10.44 -18.84
CA ASP A 26 5.97 10.91 -17.86
C ASP A 26 6.08 9.91 -16.71
N PHE A 27 4.95 9.42 -16.20
CA PHE A 27 4.93 8.40 -15.16
C PHE A 27 5.34 7.00 -15.69
N ALA A 28 4.92 6.64 -16.90
CA ALA A 28 5.26 5.34 -17.50
C ALA A 28 6.78 5.13 -17.68
N ARG A 29 7.58 6.19 -17.81
CA ARG A 29 9.06 6.12 -17.90
C ARG A 29 9.71 5.42 -16.70
N ALA A 30 9.11 5.54 -15.52
CA ALA A 30 9.62 4.93 -14.30
C ALA A 30 9.26 3.44 -14.16
N LYS A 31 8.48 2.84 -15.09
CA LYS A 31 8.00 1.45 -14.99
C LYS A 31 9.13 0.43 -14.78
N SER A 32 10.27 0.57 -15.45
CA SER A 32 11.40 -0.34 -15.22
C SER A 32 12.04 -0.20 -13.83
N ARG A 33 11.94 0.98 -13.18
CA ARG A 33 12.36 1.17 -11.79
C ARG A 33 11.36 0.53 -10.84
N MET A 34 10.07 0.64 -11.10
CA MET A 34 9.01 -0.06 -10.36
C MET A 34 9.22 -1.58 -10.41
N ILE A 35 9.43 -2.16 -11.60
CA ILE A 35 9.72 -3.60 -11.76
C ILE A 35 10.93 -4.02 -10.94
N ARG A 36 12.06 -3.31 -11.02
CA ARG A 36 13.26 -3.63 -10.22
C ARG A 36 13.02 -3.52 -8.71
N THR A 37 12.21 -2.55 -8.30
CA THR A 37 11.87 -2.34 -6.88
C THR A 37 11.05 -3.51 -6.36
N LEU A 38 10.02 -3.93 -7.10
CA LEU A 38 9.28 -5.15 -6.76
C LEU A 38 10.17 -6.39 -6.85
N SER A 39 11.04 -6.55 -7.85
CA SER A 39 11.92 -7.73 -7.93
C SER A 39 12.87 -7.87 -6.73
N SER A 40 13.28 -6.75 -6.12
CA SER A 40 14.23 -6.72 -5.00
C SER A 40 13.57 -6.61 -3.62
N SER A 41 12.26 -6.41 -3.56
CA SER A 41 11.51 -6.41 -2.31
C SER A 41 11.30 -7.81 -1.77
N ASP A 42 10.96 -7.89 -0.48
CA ASP A 42 10.61 -9.15 0.17
C ASP A 42 9.54 -9.92 -0.65
N PRO A 43 9.64 -11.26 -0.77
CA PRO A 43 8.66 -12.10 -1.44
C PRO A 43 7.20 -11.86 -1.01
N VAL A 44 6.96 -11.41 0.23
CA VAL A 44 5.62 -11.14 0.77
C VAL A 44 4.91 -9.97 0.07
N VAL A 45 5.67 -9.08 -0.60
CA VAL A 45 5.10 -7.98 -1.39
C VAL A 45 4.59 -8.54 -2.72
N SER A 46 3.27 -8.55 -2.89
CA SER A 46 2.62 -9.15 -4.07
C SER A 46 2.48 -8.20 -5.24
N THR A 47 2.27 -6.91 -4.97
CA THR A 47 2.05 -5.90 -6.01
C THR A 47 2.89 -4.66 -5.76
N MET A 48 3.11 -3.89 -6.82
CA MET A 48 3.62 -2.53 -6.72
C MET A 48 2.98 -1.69 -7.82
N GLY A 49 2.55 -0.50 -7.47
CA GLY A 49 1.87 0.38 -8.40
C GLY A 49 2.11 1.85 -8.13
N ILE A 50 1.62 2.65 -9.05
CA ILE A 50 1.47 4.08 -8.90
C ILE A 50 0.02 4.44 -9.19
N LEU A 51 -0.60 5.21 -8.30
CA LEU A 51 -1.86 5.88 -8.57
C LEU A 51 -1.60 7.39 -8.60
N VAL A 52 -1.83 7.99 -9.76
CA VAL A 52 -1.78 9.43 -10.00
C VAL A 52 -3.16 10.02 -9.78
N ASP A 53 -3.21 11.10 -9.00
CA ASP A 53 -4.45 11.72 -8.54
C ASP A 53 -5.27 12.35 -9.67
N SER A 54 -6.54 12.65 -9.37
CA SER A 54 -7.37 13.51 -10.19
C SER A 54 -6.69 14.86 -10.43
N ASP A 55 -6.95 15.44 -11.60
CA ASP A 55 -6.47 16.76 -12.03
C ASP A 55 -4.95 16.87 -12.30
N VAL A 56 -4.16 15.83 -12.03
CA VAL A 56 -2.71 15.81 -12.35
C VAL A 56 -2.48 15.58 -13.85
N ILE A 57 -3.17 14.59 -14.43
CA ILE A 57 -3.15 14.34 -15.88
C ILE A 57 -4.46 14.83 -16.47
N LYS A 58 -4.39 15.83 -17.37
CA LYS A 58 -5.57 16.44 -17.97
C LYS A 58 -6.43 15.42 -18.70
N GLY A 59 -7.73 15.41 -18.39
CA GLY A 59 -8.73 14.59 -19.07
C GLY A 59 -8.85 13.16 -18.56
N LEU A 60 -8.10 12.78 -17.52
CA LEU A 60 -8.26 11.50 -16.84
C LEU A 60 -8.80 11.72 -15.41
N PRO A 61 -9.76 10.89 -14.93
CA PRO A 61 -10.23 10.97 -13.55
C PRO A 61 -9.15 10.58 -12.54
N TYR A 62 -8.25 9.68 -12.94
CA TYR A 62 -7.00 9.28 -12.29
C TYR A 62 -6.20 8.43 -13.29
N TRP A 63 -4.95 8.11 -12.97
CA TRP A 63 -4.16 7.17 -13.77
C TRP A 63 -3.46 6.15 -12.88
N LEU A 64 -3.52 4.87 -13.25
CA LEU A 64 -2.99 3.76 -12.48
C LEU A 64 -2.13 2.85 -13.38
N ASP A 65 -0.91 2.57 -12.94
CA ASP A 65 -0.08 1.49 -13.49
C ASP A 65 0.37 0.60 -12.34
N CYS A 66 0.11 -0.70 -12.47
CA CYS A 66 0.37 -1.68 -11.42
C CYS A 66 1.02 -2.93 -12.02
N ILE A 67 1.97 -3.49 -11.28
CA ILE A 67 2.63 -4.75 -11.57
C ILE A 67 2.39 -5.72 -10.42
N GLU A 68 2.27 -6.99 -10.75
CA GLU A 68 2.01 -8.07 -9.83
C GLU A 68 3.11 -9.14 -9.95
N ARG A 69 3.42 -9.77 -8.83
CA ARG A 69 4.36 -10.88 -8.72
C ARG A 69 3.58 -12.18 -8.57
N ASP A 70 3.80 -13.09 -9.49
CA ASP A 70 3.29 -14.46 -9.43
C ASP A 70 3.97 -15.27 -8.30
N PRO A 71 3.34 -16.37 -7.84
CA PRO A 71 3.96 -17.29 -6.88
C PRO A 71 5.30 -17.88 -7.33
N ASP A 72 5.57 -17.96 -8.64
CA ASP A 72 6.85 -18.41 -9.20
C ASP A 72 7.92 -17.29 -9.27
N GLY A 73 7.55 -16.07 -8.86
CA GLY A 73 8.40 -14.89 -8.86
C GLY A 73 8.39 -14.10 -10.17
N ALA A 74 7.67 -14.55 -11.21
CA ALA A 74 7.50 -13.77 -12.43
C ALA A 74 6.77 -12.45 -12.12
N ILE A 75 7.15 -11.37 -12.80
CA ILE A 75 6.49 -10.07 -12.66
C ILE A 75 5.84 -9.71 -13.97
N HIS A 76 4.55 -9.38 -13.91
CA HIS A 76 3.75 -9.00 -15.05
C HIS A 76 2.94 -7.74 -14.74
N ALA A 77 2.44 -7.06 -15.77
CA ALA A 77 1.49 -5.97 -15.58
C ALA A 77 0.21 -6.56 -14.97
N ALA A 78 -0.23 -6.03 -13.83
CA ALA A 78 -1.44 -6.47 -13.19
C ALA A 78 -2.60 -6.36 -14.20
N HIS A 79 -3.43 -7.41 -14.30
CA HIS A 79 -4.58 -7.41 -15.22
C HIS A 79 -5.61 -6.38 -14.74
N ASN A 80 -5.41 -5.14 -15.19
CA ASN A 80 -6.33 -4.02 -15.09
C ASN A 80 -7.25 -3.99 -16.31
N GLU A 81 -7.69 -5.16 -16.78
CA GLU A 81 -8.73 -5.18 -17.81
C GLU A 81 -9.91 -4.38 -17.28
N SER A 82 -10.21 -3.33 -18.03
CA SER A 82 -11.34 -2.43 -17.88
C SER A 82 -12.62 -3.26 -17.91
N LEU A 83 -12.98 -3.83 -16.77
CA LEU A 83 -14.35 -4.21 -16.53
C LEU A 83 -15.10 -2.87 -16.42
N PRO A 84 -16.10 -2.58 -17.28
CA PRO A 84 -16.86 -1.32 -17.22
C PRO A 84 -17.50 -1.05 -15.85
N TRP A 85 -17.66 -2.11 -15.05
CA TRP A 85 -18.14 -2.05 -13.67
C TRP A 85 -17.04 -1.76 -12.63
N ARG A 86 -15.74 -1.89 -12.96
CA ARG A 86 -14.64 -1.50 -12.04
C ARG A 86 -14.52 0.02 -11.92
N GLU A 87 -14.79 0.76 -13.00
CA GLU A 87 -14.80 2.25 -13.01
C GLU A 87 -15.92 2.84 -12.14
N SER A 88 -16.98 2.07 -11.86
CA SER A 88 -18.16 2.53 -11.09
C SER A 88 -18.18 2.07 -9.63
N PHE A 89 -17.22 1.24 -9.19
CA PHE A 89 -17.24 0.63 -7.85
C PHE A 89 -15.96 0.86 -7.02
N TYR A 90 -14.83 1.23 -7.63
CA TYR A 90 -13.60 1.49 -6.87
C TYR A 90 -13.38 2.97 -6.63
N GLU A 91 -13.68 3.39 -5.41
CA GLU A 91 -13.30 4.72 -4.91
C GLU A 91 -11.82 4.75 -4.49
N TYR A 92 -10.91 4.42 -5.41
CA TYR A 92 -9.47 4.44 -5.11
C TYR A 92 -8.98 5.79 -4.57
N LEU A 93 -9.63 6.88 -4.99
CA LEU A 93 -9.32 8.23 -4.52
C LEU A 93 -9.78 8.49 -3.09
N THR A 94 -10.73 7.72 -2.55
CA THR A 94 -11.22 7.85 -1.17
C THR A 94 -10.59 6.83 -0.22
N ALA A 95 -10.02 5.74 -0.74
CA ALA A 95 -9.32 4.73 0.05
C ALA A 95 -8.20 5.36 0.90
N ASP A 96 -8.05 4.91 2.16
CA ASP A 96 -7.13 5.53 3.12
C ASP A 96 -5.67 5.55 2.66
N TRP A 97 -5.23 4.51 1.92
CA TRP A 97 -3.90 4.45 1.33
C TRP A 97 -3.66 5.49 0.22
N MET A 98 -4.70 6.21 -0.22
CA MET A 98 -4.62 7.34 -1.14
C MET A 98 -4.98 8.66 -0.45
N SER A 99 -6.06 8.69 0.34
CA SER A 99 -6.61 9.91 0.93
C SER A 99 -5.77 10.43 2.10
N VAL A 100 -5.18 9.56 2.93
CA VAL A 100 -4.30 9.97 4.03
C VAL A 100 -2.98 10.55 3.49
N PRO A 101 -2.24 9.88 2.58
CA PRO A 101 -1.05 10.49 1.97
C PRO A 101 -1.34 11.79 1.23
N ARG A 102 -2.52 11.93 0.60
CA ARG A 102 -2.94 13.16 -0.07
C ARG A 102 -3.14 14.32 0.90
N SER A 103 -3.83 14.09 2.02
CA SER A 103 -4.22 15.15 2.94
C SER A 103 -3.12 15.50 3.95
N GLU A 104 -2.30 14.51 4.33
CA GLU A 104 -1.31 14.66 5.41
C GLU A 104 0.14 14.68 4.90
N HIS A 105 0.38 14.33 3.62
CA HIS A 105 1.72 14.24 3.03
C HIS A 105 2.64 13.25 3.77
N VAL A 106 2.06 12.22 4.38
CA VAL A 106 2.77 11.15 5.10
C VAL A 106 2.67 9.82 4.37
N LYS A 107 3.59 8.92 4.70
CA LYS A 107 3.45 7.50 4.33
C LYS A 107 2.31 6.90 5.15
N TYR A 108 1.59 5.96 4.57
CA TYR A 108 0.47 5.33 5.25
C TYR A 108 0.41 3.83 4.97
N VAL A 109 -0.03 3.06 5.95
CA VAL A 109 -0.28 1.63 5.80
C VAL A 109 -1.73 1.35 6.14
N ALA A 110 -2.53 1.11 5.10
CA ALA A 110 -3.93 0.76 5.24
C ALA A 110 -4.08 -0.75 5.44
N GLY A 111 -5.10 -1.14 6.19
CA GLY A 111 -5.53 -2.52 6.32
C GLY A 111 -5.44 -3.10 7.74
N PRO A 112 -5.98 -4.31 7.94
CA PRO A 112 -6.43 -5.20 6.87
C PRO A 112 -7.76 -4.75 6.27
N TYR A 113 -7.90 -4.82 4.94
CA TYR A 113 -9.16 -4.55 4.24
C TYR A 113 -9.38 -5.53 3.09
N VAL A 114 -10.62 -5.55 2.57
CA VAL A 114 -11.00 -6.42 1.47
C VAL A 114 -11.06 -5.62 0.18
N ASP A 115 -10.29 -6.07 -0.82
CA ASP A 115 -10.33 -5.63 -2.20
C ASP A 115 -10.87 -6.78 -3.06
N LEU A 116 -12.13 -6.71 -3.47
CA LEU A 116 -12.89 -7.81 -4.08
C LEU A 116 -12.90 -9.06 -3.19
N ASP A 117 -12.08 -10.05 -3.53
CA ASP A 117 -11.90 -11.33 -2.85
C ASP A 117 -10.53 -11.44 -2.16
N ARG A 118 -9.73 -10.36 -2.19
CA ARG A 118 -8.38 -10.31 -1.62
C ARG A 118 -8.37 -9.54 -0.31
N TYR A 119 -7.74 -10.13 0.70
CA TYR A 119 -7.47 -9.47 1.97
C TYR A 119 -6.07 -8.87 1.91
N LEU A 120 -5.98 -7.55 2.01
CA LEU A 120 -4.76 -6.81 1.72
C LEU A 120 -4.36 -5.90 2.89
N ILE A 121 -3.05 -5.68 2.95
CA ILE A 121 -2.42 -4.56 3.63
C ILE A 121 -1.71 -3.75 2.54
N SER A 122 -1.97 -2.45 2.47
CA SER A 122 -1.43 -1.60 1.41
C SER A 122 -0.57 -0.50 2.00
N LEU A 123 0.70 -0.49 1.60
CA LEU A 123 1.67 0.52 1.96
C LEU A 123 1.68 1.58 0.87
N SER A 124 1.65 2.84 1.27
CA SER A 124 1.60 3.98 0.36
C SER A 124 2.63 5.05 0.74
N VAL A 125 3.28 5.61 -0.28
CA VAL A 125 4.22 6.73 -0.15
C VAL A 125 3.79 7.84 -1.10
N PRO A 126 3.57 9.07 -0.61
CA PRO A 126 3.14 10.18 -1.44
C PRO A 126 4.23 10.59 -2.43
N ILE A 127 3.81 10.99 -3.62
CA ILE A 127 4.63 11.58 -4.67
C ILE A 127 4.34 13.08 -4.64
N LEU A 128 5.31 13.87 -4.17
CA LEU A 128 5.19 15.31 -4.00
C LEU A 128 6.17 16.03 -4.92
N VAL A 129 5.71 17.07 -5.64
CA VAL A 129 6.59 18.01 -6.35
C VAL A 129 6.29 19.41 -5.82
N ASP A 130 7.28 20.04 -5.21
CA ASP A 130 7.15 21.40 -4.63
C ASP A 130 5.95 21.53 -3.67
N ASP A 131 5.78 20.50 -2.83
CA ASP A 131 4.66 20.29 -1.89
C ASP A 131 3.29 20.02 -2.53
N ASP A 132 3.19 20.01 -3.86
CA ASP A 132 1.98 19.57 -4.57
C ASP A 132 1.91 18.04 -4.65
N PHE A 133 0.81 17.47 -4.18
CA PHE A 133 0.54 16.05 -4.24
C PHE A 133 0.14 15.61 -5.65
N LEU A 134 0.88 14.64 -6.20
CA LEU A 134 0.63 14.08 -7.53
C LEU A 134 -0.03 12.69 -7.47
N GLY A 135 0.05 12.00 -6.34
CA GLY A 135 -0.37 10.61 -6.23
C GLY A 135 0.45 9.82 -5.22
N VAL A 136 0.34 8.49 -5.26
CA VAL A 136 1.07 7.58 -4.39
C VAL A 136 1.79 6.49 -5.19
N VAL A 137 2.97 6.09 -4.69
CA VAL A 137 3.48 4.73 -4.93
C VAL A 137 2.84 3.82 -3.90
N VAL A 138 2.22 2.73 -4.34
CA VAL A 138 1.55 1.75 -3.50
C VAL A 138 2.19 0.37 -3.66
N ALA A 139 2.20 -0.42 -2.59
CA ALA A 139 2.57 -1.83 -2.64
C ALA A 139 1.66 -2.62 -1.70
N ASP A 140 1.14 -3.74 -2.19
CA ASP A 140 0.25 -4.58 -1.41
C ASP A 140 0.96 -5.82 -0.91
N ILE A 141 0.57 -6.23 0.29
CA ILE A 141 0.88 -7.50 0.90
C ILE A 141 -0.44 -8.23 1.10
N ARG A 142 -0.50 -9.50 0.67
CA ARG A 142 -1.65 -10.33 1.00
C ARG A 142 -1.62 -10.69 2.48
N LEU A 143 -2.78 -10.58 3.12
CA LEU A 143 -2.91 -10.83 4.55
C LEU A 143 -2.52 -12.27 4.92
N ASP A 144 -2.81 -13.25 4.07
CA ASP A 144 -2.45 -14.65 4.30
C ASP A 144 -0.93 -14.88 4.25
N ASP A 145 -0.21 -14.15 3.41
CA ASP A 145 1.26 -14.22 3.39
C ASP A 145 1.88 -13.50 4.59
N PHE A 146 1.29 -12.38 5.00
CA PHE A 146 1.68 -11.66 6.21
C PHE A 146 1.49 -12.52 7.48
N GLU A 147 0.34 -13.20 7.59
CA GLU A 147 0.07 -14.17 8.66
C GLU A 147 1.06 -15.33 8.65
N ARG A 148 1.30 -15.96 7.49
CA ARG A 148 2.26 -17.07 7.37
C ARG A 148 3.66 -16.68 7.83
N MET A 149 4.06 -15.44 7.57
CA MET A 149 5.36 -14.91 7.99
C MET A 149 5.45 -14.72 9.51
N LEU A 150 4.42 -14.16 10.15
CA LEU A 150 4.49 -13.75 11.56
C LEU A 150 3.90 -14.75 12.57
N ALA A 151 2.94 -15.58 12.17
CA ALA A 151 2.31 -16.56 13.07
C ALA A 151 3.33 -17.50 13.75
N PRO A 152 4.40 -17.99 13.09
CA PRO A 152 5.45 -18.78 13.74
C PRO A 152 6.27 -18.02 14.79
N LEU A 153 6.27 -16.69 14.75
CA LEU A 153 6.94 -15.86 15.76
C LEU A 153 6.03 -15.69 16.98
N LEU A 154 4.75 -15.39 16.77
CA LEU A 154 3.76 -15.23 17.84
C LEU A 154 3.49 -16.55 18.58
N SER A 155 3.57 -17.70 17.89
CA SER A 155 3.38 -19.02 18.51
C SER A 155 4.47 -19.40 19.53
N LYS A 156 5.59 -18.66 19.58
CA LYS A 156 6.64 -18.84 20.58
C LYS A 156 6.33 -18.15 21.91
N ALA A 157 5.33 -17.26 21.95
CA ALA A 157 4.90 -16.64 23.19
C ALA A 157 4.15 -17.66 24.06
N ASN A 158 4.36 -17.59 25.38
CA ASN A 158 3.64 -18.43 26.36
C ASN A 158 2.31 -17.79 26.81
N PHE A 159 1.84 -16.77 26.09
CA PHE A 159 0.62 -16.02 26.38
C PHE A 159 -0.03 -15.59 25.05
N ASP A 160 -1.32 -15.26 25.12
CA ASP A 160 -2.08 -14.80 23.97
C ASP A 160 -1.59 -13.40 23.57
N CYS A 161 -1.28 -13.24 22.29
CA CYS A 161 -0.79 -11.98 21.74
C CYS A 161 -1.17 -11.81 20.27
N ALA A 162 -1.26 -10.55 19.86
CA ALA A 162 -1.55 -10.16 18.50
C ALA A 162 -0.68 -8.99 18.05
N VAL A 163 -0.47 -8.90 16.74
CA VAL A 163 -0.01 -7.68 16.07
C VAL A 163 -1.25 -6.88 15.69
N LEU A 164 -1.30 -5.61 16.06
CA LEU A 164 -2.40 -4.70 15.76
C LEU A 164 -1.91 -3.51 14.95
N ASN A 165 -2.77 -3.04 14.05
CA ASN A 165 -2.55 -1.79 13.32
C ASN A 165 -2.85 -0.57 14.22
N ALA A 166 -2.66 0.65 13.68
CA ALA A 166 -2.92 1.89 14.40
C ALA A 166 -4.39 2.07 14.84
N ASP A 167 -5.33 1.42 14.15
CA ASP A 167 -6.77 1.43 14.46
C ASP A 167 -7.17 0.34 15.47
N ASN A 168 -6.22 -0.39 16.05
CA ASN A 168 -6.44 -1.53 16.94
C ASN A 168 -7.12 -2.73 16.24
N ARG A 169 -6.92 -2.89 14.93
CA ARG A 169 -7.34 -4.09 14.20
C ARG A 169 -6.25 -5.15 14.24
N VAL A 170 -6.66 -6.39 14.53
CA VAL A 170 -5.77 -7.55 14.52
C VAL A 170 -5.26 -7.83 13.10
N LEU A 171 -3.94 -7.86 12.94
CA LEU A 171 -3.28 -8.26 11.69
C LEU A 171 -2.87 -9.74 11.73
N VAL A 172 -2.37 -10.20 12.88
CA VAL A 172 -1.97 -11.59 13.14
C VAL A 172 -2.16 -11.88 14.62
N SER A 173 -2.64 -13.06 14.98
CA SER A 173 -2.90 -13.48 16.37
C SER A 173 -2.51 -14.94 16.59
N ASN A 174 -2.04 -15.29 17.79
CA ASN A 174 -1.89 -16.68 18.22
C ASN A 174 -3.10 -17.22 18.99
N SER A 175 -4.16 -16.42 19.18
CA SER A 175 -5.35 -16.75 19.94
C SER A 175 -6.60 -16.82 19.05
N ALA A 176 -7.38 -17.89 19.21
CA ALA A 176 -8.67 -18.02 18.53
C ALA A 176 -9.72 -16.99 18.98
N SER A 177 -9.51 -16.34 20.13
CA SER A 177 -10.41 -15.31 20.67
C SER A 177 -10.29 -13.96 19.95
N PHE A 178 -9.20 -13.76 19.20
CA PHE A 178 -8.88 -12.51 18.51
C PHE A 178 -8.52 -12.81 17.06
N PRO A 179 -9.53 -13.10 16.21
CA PRO A 179 -9.31 -13.41 14.81
C PRO A 179 -8.80 -12.18 14.05
N VAL A 180 -8.16 -12.42 12.90
CA VAL A 180 -7.67 -11.34 12.05
C VAL A 180 -8.81 -10.46 11.53
N GLY A 181 -8.58 -9.15 11.54
CA GLY A 181 -9.57 -8.11 11.23
C GLY A 181 -10.39 -7.63 12.42
N GLU A 182 -10.39 -8.35 13.54
CA GLU A 182 -11.11 -7.99 14.76
C GLU A 182 -10.64 -6.65 15.31
N LEU A 183 -11.59 -5.81 15.73
CA LEU A 183 -11.30 -4.53 16.38
C LEU A 183 -11.20 -4.75 17.89
N VAL A 184 -10.05 -4.45 18.48
CA VAL A 184 -9.79 -4.70 19.90
C VAL A 184 -9.87 -3.41 20.71
N ASP A 185 -10.51 -3.47 21.87
CA ASP A 185 -10.42 -2.40 22.86
C ASP A 185 -9.01 -2.39 23.49
N SER A 186 -8.19 -1.43 23.07
CA SER A 186 -6.79 -1.33 23.47
C SER A 186 -6.57 -0.63 24.82
N THR A 187 -7.62 -0.13 25.47
CA THR A 187 -7.51 0.72 26.68
C THR A 187 -6.80 0.04 27.87
N LYS A 188 -6.73 -1.29 27.89
CA LYS A 188 -6.12 -2.08 28.96
C LYS A 188 -4.99 -2.99 28.48
N LEU A 189 -4.60 -2.91 27.21
CA LEU A 189 -3.57 -3.79 26.67
C LEU A 189 -2.18 -3.28 27.02
N THR A 190 -1.29 -4.20 27.37
CA THR A 190 0.14 -3.90 27.42
C THR A 190 0.67 -4.04 26.00
N SER A 191 1.13 -2.93 25.41
CA SER A 191 1.58 -2.88 24.02
C SER A 191 3.07 -2.55 23.88
N ILE A 192 3.67 -3.07 22.83
CA ILE A 192 5.04 -2.80 22.41
C ILE A 192 4.99 -2.32 20.96
N PRO A 193 5.34 -1.05 20.68
CA PRO A 193 5.44 -0.56 19.31
C PRO A 193 6.41 -1.41 18.49
N CYS A 194 6.03 -1.78 17.27
CA CYS A 194 6.85 -2.63 16.39
C CYS A 194 7.13 -2.02 15.01
N SER A 195 6.63 -0.81 14.74
CA SER A 195 6.89 -0.07 13.51
C SER A 195 6.81 1.44 13.72
N ASP A 196 7.22 2.20 12.71
CA ASP A 196 7.06 3.65 12.59
C ASP A 196 5.67 4.06 12.07
N VAL A 197 4.81 3.10 11.72
CA VAL A 197 3.45 3.32 11.21
C VAL A 197 2.37 3.07 12.28
N GLY A 198 2.77 3.13 13.56
CA GLY A 198 1.85 3.00 14.69
C GLY A 198 1.39 1.57 15.00
N TRP A 199 2.00 0.55 14.40
CA TRP A 199 1.68 -0.84 14.72
C TRP A 199 2.35 -1.26 16.02
N TYR A 200 1.69 -2.19 16.72
CA TYR A 200 2.18 -2.68 17.99
C TYR A 200 1.82 -4.15 18.20
N VAL A 201 2.60 -4.82 19.03
CA VAL A 201 2.28 -6.13 19.57
C VAL A 201 1.63 -5.94 20.93
N ALA A 202 0.50 -6.58 21.18
CA ALA A 202 -0.18 -6.55 22.48
C ALA A 202 -0.35 -7.96 23.05
N ALA A 203 -0.23 -8.06 24.38
CA ALA A 203 -0.80 -9.20 25.11
C ALA A 203 -2.31 -8.99 25.21
N ILE A 204 -3.09 -9.98 24.78
CA ILE A 204 -4.56 -9.92 24.62
C ILE A 204 -5.26 -10.96 25.50
#